data_AF-A0A9E2CS98-F1
#
_entry.id   AF-A0A9E2CS98-F1
#
_cell.length_a   1.000
_cell.length_b   1.000
_cell.length_c   1.000
_cell.angle_alpha   90.00
_cell.angle_beta   90.00
_cell.angle_gamma   90.00
#
_symmetry.space_group_name_H-M   'P 1'
#
loop_
_entity.id
_entity.type
_entity.pdbx_description
1 polymer ?
#
loop_
_entity_poly.entity_id
_entity_poly.type
_entity_poly.pdbx_seq_one_letter_code
_entity_poly.pdbx_strand_id
1 'polypeptide(L)'
;GILDPQSDTDIMSVLKAKGNRHMFAGFKSSGQVATDPTQAYAMCQLAAAFHKFRPNGQRTAITGEFQVLPGVMGDDLSTTAYNALAAKNGVFFTQIELAGQTDNSRVINSKSMSSFGEFIDDVINLDVLKNYLQVDGYNYIAGAGTKRPLDPRGYAGLLDVLGATCKKFFDNGVLGTGTYIDPMDGVTKVADYGFVIMSKPEDVLNLSVADKRARKFPLTTIYVVLARAGHVAEINVNVE
;
A
#
# COMPACT_ATOMS: atom_id res chain seq x y z
N GLY A 1 -20.84 6.49 20.80
CA GLY A 1 -19.47 6.02 21.16
C GLY A 1 -18.88 5.23 20.00
N ILE A 2 -17.57 4.92 19.99
CA ILE A 2 -16.92 4.31 18.81
C ILE A 2 -17.65 3.05 18.29
N LEU A 3 -18.11 2.18 19.19
CA LEU A 3 -18.81 0.93 18.85
C LEU A 3 -20.29 1.10 18.47
N ASP A 4 -20.84 2.30 18.59
CA ASP A 4 -22.23 2.59 18.22
C ASP A 4 -22.29 2.96 16.73
N PRO A 5 -23.02 2.21 15.88
CA PRO A 5 -23.09 2.48 14.44
C PRO A 5 -23.77 3.82 14.10
N GLN A 6 -24.58 4.38 15.01
CA GLN A 6 -25.26 5.67 14.79
C GLN A 6 -24.41 6.88 15.25
N SER A 7 -23.30 6.63 15.93
CA SER A 7 -22.40 7.67 16.42
C SER A 7 -21.47 8.16 15.30
N ASP A 8 -21.57 9.43 14.94
CA ASP A 8 -20.73 10.13 13.96
C ASP A 8 -19.76 11.14 14.60
N THR A 9 -19.94 11.44 15.89
CA THR A 9 -19.11 12.39 16.65
C THR A 9 -17.92 11.74 17.37
N ASP A 10 -17.81 10.41 17.34
CA ASP A 10 -16.65 9.73 17.93
C ASP A 10 -15.39 9.87 17.07
N ILE A 11 -14.24 9.62 17.69
CA ILE A 11 -12.93 9.87 17.08
C ILE A 11 -12.73 9.13 15.75
N MET A 12 -13.23 7.89 15.60
CA MET A 12 -13.06 7.14 14.36
C MET A 12 -13.89 7.75 13.24
N SER A 13 -15.16 8.08 13.52
CA SER A 13 -16.03 8.77 12.57
C SER A 13 -15.45 10.12 12.13
N VAL A 14 -14.92 10.91 13.07
CA VAL A 14 -14.27 12.20 12.77
C VAL A 14 -12.99 12.01 11.96
N LEU A 15 -12.15 11.02 12.27
CA LEU A 15 -10.92 10.73 11.52
C LEU A 15 -11.23 10.28 10.10
N LYS A 16 -12.21 9.38 9.93
CA LYS A 16 -12.67 8.94 8.62
C LYS A 16 -13.20 10.12 7.78
N ALA A 17 -14.01 11.00 8.39
CA ALA A 17 -14.53 12.18 7.71
C ALA A 17 -13.42 13.13 7.21
N LYS A 18 -12.28 13.19 7.89
CA LYS A 18 -11.11 13.96 7.45
C LYS A 18 -10.37 13.34 6.26
N GLY A 19 -10.54 12.04 5.98
CA GLY A 19 -10.05 11.44 4.74
C GLY A 19 -8.53 11.30 4.63
N ASN A 20 -7.76 11.39 5.72
CA ASN A 20 -6.30 11.37 5.63
C ASN A 20 -5.80 9.97 5.26
N ARG A 21 -5.24 9.84 4.06
CA ARG A 21 -4.74 8.60 3.48
C ARG A 21 -3.59 7.96 4.28
N HIS A 22 -2.74 8.77 4.90
CA HIS A 22 -1.57 8.33 5.66
C HIS A 22 -1.85 8.10 7.14
N MET A 23 -3.13 8.08 7.52
CA MET A 23 -3.55 7.81 8.88
C MET A 23 -4.37 6.52 8.93
N PHE A 24 -4.19 5.78 10.01
CA PHE A 24 -5.00 4.63 10.38
C PHE A 24 -5.08 4.64 11.91
N ALA A 25 -6.25 4.28 12.43
CA ALA A 25 -6.47 4.24 13.87
C ALA A 25 -7.26 2.99 14.20
N GLY A 26 -7.06 2.48 15.42
CA GLY A 26 -7.74 1.28 15.86
C GLY A 26 -8.35 1.39 17.24
N PHE A 27 -9.23 0.44 17.52
CA PHE A 27 -9.97 0.32 18.75
C PHE A 27 -9.38 -0.78 19.63
N LYS A 28 -9.34 -0.50 20.93
CA LYS A 28 -9.14 -1.48 22.00
C LYS A 28 -10.16 -1.22 23.08
N SER A 29 -10.79 -2.27 23.61
CA SER A 29 -11.76 -2.13 24.69
C SER A 29 -11.08 -1.65 25.97
N SER A 30 -11.80 -0.85 26.77
CA SER A 30 -11.33 -0.44 28.09
C SER A 30 -11.08 -1.63 29.02
N GLY A 31 -11.82 -2.74 28.84
CA GLY A 31 -11.62 -3.98 29.58
C GLY A 31 -10.26 -4.61 29.28
N GLN A 32 -9.90 -4.79 28.00
CA GLN A 32 -8.58 -5.32 27.64
C GLN A 32 -7.43 -4.40 28.12
N VAL A 33 -7.60 -3.09 28.01
CA VAL A 33 -6.61 -2.12 28.50
C VAL A 33 -6.50 -2.10 30.03
N ALA A 34 -7.60 -2.34 30.76
CA ALA A 34 -7.57 -2.44 32.21
C ALA A 34 -6.88 -3.73 32.69
N THR A 35 -7.10 -4.85 31.99
CA THR A 35 -6.43 -6.12 32.26
C THR A 35 -4.93 -6.04 31.96
N ASP A 36 -4.55 -5.40 30.85
CA ASP A 36 -3.17 -5.19 30.46
C ASP A 36 -3.01 -3.80 29.81
N PRO A 37 -2.38 -2.84 30.50
CA PRO A 37 -2.18 -1.48 29.99
C PRO A 37 -1.41 -1.39 28.67
N THR A 38 -0.62 -2.42 28.32
CA THR A 38 0.13 -2.43 27.05
C THR A 38 -0.78 -2.51 25.83
N GLN A 39 -2.01 -3.03 26.00
CA GLN A 39 -2.99 -3.13 24.93
C GLN A 39 -3.34 -1.77 24.32
N ALA A 40 -3.22 -0.67 25.08
CA ALA A 40 -3.41 0.68 24.56
C ALA A 40 -2.48 1.02 23.37
N TYR A 41 -1.37 0.29 23.21
CA TYR A 41 -0.36 0.51 22.17
C TYR A 41 -0.43 -0.52 21.02
N ALA A 42 -1.50 -1.31 20.90
CA ALA A 42 -1.65 -2.32 19.84
C ALA A 42 -1.47 -1.73 18.42
N MET A 43 -1.89 -0.48 18.19
CA MET A 43 -1.69 0.20 16.91
C MET A 43 -0.23 0.57 16.63
N CYS A 44 0.56 0.91 17.66
CA CYS A 44 1.99 1.10 17.49
C CYS A 44 2.67 -0.20 17.06
N GLN A 45 2.21 -1.33 17.57
CA GLN A 45 2.73 -2.64 17.16
C GLN A 45 2.33 -3.02 15.74
N LEU A 46 1.09 -2.72 15.31
CA LEU A 46 0.70 -2.88 13.92
C LEU A 46 1.55 -2.00 13.00
N ALA A 47 1.77 -0.74 13.36
CA ALA A 47 2.68 0.14 12.61
C ALA A 47 4.09 -0.45 12.50
N ALA A 48 4.62 -0.99 13.60
CA ALA A 48 5.93 -1.63 13.63
C ALA A 48 6.00 -2.91 12.77
N ALA A 49 4.88 -3.58 12.49
CA ALA A 49 4.86 -4.73 11.58
C ALA A 49 5.26 -4.34 10.16
N PHE A 50 4.82 -3.18 9.67
CA PHE A 50 5.15 -2.70 8.33
C PHE A 50 6.63 -2.35 8.18
N HIS A 51 7.33 -2.01 9.26
CA HIS A 51 8.79 -1.78 9.23
C HIS A 51 9.60 -3.03 8.88
N LYS A 52 8.99 -4.22 8.92
CA LYS A 52 9.65 -5.47 8.50
C LYS A 52 9.73 -5.61 6.97
N PHE A 53 9.03 -4.75 6.22
CA PHE A 53 9.15 -4.70 4.77
C PHE A 53 10.59 -4.39 4.37
N ARG A 54 11.18 -5.23 3.51
CA ARG A 54 12.55 -5.08 2.99
C ARG A 54 12.49 -4.83 1.49
N PRO A 55 12.57 -3.58 1.00
CA PRO A 55 12.35 -3.26 -0.41
C PRO A 55 13.31 -3.96 -1.39
N ASN A 56 14.50 -4.35 -0.93
CA ASN A 56 15.50 -5.07 -1.73
C ASN A 56 15.40 -6.61 -1.62
N GLY A 57 14.47 -7.13 -0.82
CA GLY A 57 14.27 -8.57 -0.65
C GLY A 57 13.22 -9.13 -1.63
N GLN A 58 13.06 -10.45 -1.63
CA GLN A 58 12.01 -11.14 -2.39
C GLN A 58 10.80 -11.41 -1.49
N ARG A 59 9.60 -11.13 -1.99
CA ARG A 59 8.31 -11.38 -1.30
C ARG A 59 8.30 -10.92 0.16
N THR A 60 8.68 -9.67 0.38
CA THR A 60 8.84 -9.07 1.71
C THR A 60 7.76 -8.05 2.05
N ALA A 61 6.92 -7.65 1.09
CA ALA A 61 5.76 -6.80 1.35
C ALA A 61 4.88 -7.42 2.44
N ILE A 62 4.41 -6.59 3.37
CA ILE A 62 3.66 -7.03 4.55
C ILE A 62 2.24 -6.51 4.46
N THR A 63 1.27 -7.40 4.67
CA THR A 63 -0.12 -7.05 4.87
C THR A 63 -0.44 -7.07 6.36
N GLY A 64 -1.17 -6.04 6.82
CA GLY A 64 -1.58 -5.93 8.21
C GLY A 64 -2.80 -6.78 8.53
N GLU A 65 -3.68 -7.01 7.56
CA GLU A 65 -4.90 -7.80 7.73
C GLU A 65 -4.58 -9.24 8.16
N PHE A 66 -5.35 -9.74 9.13
CA PHE A 66 -5.20 -11.06 9.76
C PHE A 66 -3.84 -11.33 10.40
N GLN A 67 -3.01 -10.32 10.58
CA GLN A 67 -1.74 -10.51 11.25
C GLN A 67 -1.96 -10.83 12.73
N VAL A 68 -1.17 -11.77 13.27
CA VAL A 68 -1.03 -11.99 14.71
C VAL A 68 0.09 -11.10 15.21
N LEU A 69 -0.22 -10.24 16.18
CA LEU A 69 0.75 -9.35 16.81
C LEU A 69 1.13 -9.92 18.18
N PRO A 70 2.42 -10.21 18.44
CA PRO A 70 2.85 -10.80 19.70
C PRO A 70 2.41 -9.99 20.92
N GLY A 71 1.62 -10.58 21.82
CA GLY A 71 1.15 -9.91 23.04
C GLY A 71 -0.06 -8.99 22.86
N VAL A 72 -0.60 -8.81 21.64
CA VAL A 72 -1.90 -8.15 21.46
C VAL A 72 -3.01 -9.16 21.71
N MET A 73 -3.97 -8.78 22.55
CA MET A 73 -5.15 -9.57 22.88
C MET A 73 -6.37 -9.07 22.10
N GLY A 74 -7.14 -10.00 21.55
CA GLY A 74 -8.41 -9.68 20.89
C GLY A 74 -9.46 -9.15 21.86
N ASP A 75 -10.27 -8.21 21.39
CA ASP A 75 -11.49 -7.79 22.06
C ASP A 75 -12.64 -8.74 21.73
N ASP A 76 -13.52 -8.96 22.71
CA ASP A 76 -14.81 -9.63 22.49
C ASP A 76 -15.81 -8.59 21.97
N LEU A 77 -16.15 -8.68 20.68
CA LEU A 77 -16.98 -7.71 19.98
C LEU A 77 -18.27 -8.36 19.49
N SER A 78 -19.41 -7.74 19.82
CA SER A 78 -20.67 -8.09 19.18
C SER A 78 -20.62 -7.80 17.66
N THR A 79 -21.44 -8.49 16.87
CA THR A 79 -21.57 -8.25 15.42
C THR A 79 -21.88 -6.78 15.10
N THR A 80 -22.70 -6.11 15.92
CA THR A 80 -23.00 -4.68 15.75
C THR A 80 -21.78 -3.81 15.94
N ALA A 81 -20.97 -4.08 16.98
CA ALA A 81 -19.73 -3.35 17.26
C ALA A 81 -18.68 -3.57 16.17
N TYR A 82 -18.54 -4.82 15.70
CA TYR A 82 -17.68 -5.18 14.57
C TYR A 82 -18.04 -4.37 13.32
N ASN A 83 -19.33 -4.36 12.94
CA ASN A 83 -19.80 -3.64 11.76
C ASN A 83 -19.65 -2.12 11.90
N ALA A 84 -19.85 -1.58 13.11
CA ALA A 84 -19.63 -0.16 13.38
C ALA A 84 -18.16 0.25 13.16
N LEU A 85 -17.20 -0.54 13.66
CA LEU A 85 -15.78 -0.30 13.46
C LEU A 85 -15.38 -0.42 11.98
N ALA A 86 -15.84 -1.49 11.32
CA ALA A 86 -15.62 -1.70 9.89
C ALA A 86 -16.11 -0.51 9.05
N ALA A 87 -17.34 -0.05 9.31
CA ALA A 87 -17.93 1.09 8.65
C ALA A 87 -17.18 2.40 8.91
N LYS A 88 -16.44 2.52 10.03
CA LYS A 88 -15.67 3.71 10.40
C LYS A 88 -14.19 3.63 10.01
N ASN A 89 -13.78 2.64 9.21
CA ASN A 89 -12.37 2.35 8.88
C ASN A 89 -11.49 2.13 10.14
N GLY A 90 -12.10 1.78 11.27
CA GLY A 90 -11.37 1.49 12.50
C GLY A 90 -10.73 0.11 12.39
N VAL A 91 -9.43 0.04 12.64
CA VAL A 91 -8.73 -1.23 12.86
C VAL A 91 -9.16 -1.82 14.19
N PHE A 92 -9.31 -3.12 14.29
CA PHE A 92 -9.58 -3.76 15.58
C PHE A 92 -8.95 -5.14 15.64
N PHE A 93 -8.94 -5.70 16.84
CA PHE A 93 -8.26 -6.95 17.15
C PHE A 93 -9.31 -7.87 17.75
N THR A 94 -9.56 -9.02 17.14
CA THR A 94 -10.59 -9.96 17.62
C THR A 94 -10.00 -11.34 17.81
N GLN A 95 -10.54 -12.06 18.77
CA GLN A 95 -10.33 -13.50 18.85
C GLN A 95 -11.05 -14.16 17.67
N ILE A 96 -10.45 -15.22 17.11
CA ILE A 96 -11.07 -16.03 16.08
C ILE A 96 -11.13 -17.47 16.58
N GLU A 97 -12.34 -18.01 16.68
CA GLU A 97 -12.52 -19.43 16.91
C GLU A 97 -12.27 -20.19 15.60
N LEU A 98 -11.27 -21.07 15.62
CA LEU A 98 -10.98 -22.04 14.59
C LEU A 98 -11.51 -23.40 15.08
N ALA A 99 -11.73 -24.34 14.16
CA ALA A 99 -12.23 -25.67 14.51
C ALA A 99 -11.28 -26.38 15.51
N GLY A 100 -11.60 -26.29 16.80
CA GLY A 100 -10.83 -26.89 17.90
C GLY A 100 -9.65 -26.07 18.44
N GLN A 101 -9.45 -24.81 18.03
CA GLN A 101 -8.41 -23.91 18.54
C GLN A 101 -8.93 -22.47 18.58
N THR A 102 -8.53 -21.69 19.59
CA THR A 102 -8.83 -20.25 19.62
C THR A 102 -7.56 -19.48 19.25
N ASP A 103 -7.66 -18.65 18.21
CA ASP A 103 -6.64 -17.66 17.94
C ASP A 103 -6.88 -16.43 18.83
N ASN A 104 -5.88 -16.09 19.65
CA ASN A 104 -6.01 -15.07 20.67
C ASN A 104 -6.18 -13.66 20.10
N SER A 105 -5.73 -13.39 18.87
CA SER A 105 -5.90 -12.07 18.25
C SER A 105 -5.53 -12.05 16.77
N ARG A 106 -6.43 -11.50 15.97
CA ARG A 106 -6.19 -11.14 14.57
C ARG A 106 -6.50 -9.68 14.34
N VAL A 107 -5.62 -8.99 13.60
CA VAL A 107 -5.89 -7.65 13.07
C VAL A 107 -7.00 -7.75 12.04
N ILE A 108 -8.00 -6.89 12.15
CA ILE A 108 -9.13 -6.79 11.23
C ILE A 108 -9.31 -5.35 10.80
N ASN A 109 -9.70 -5.19 9.53
CA ASN A 109 -10.01 -3.92 8.89
C ASN A 109 -8.85 -2.93 9.00
N SER A 110 -7.65 -3.36 8.61
CA SER A 110 -6.40 -2.59 8.54
C SER A 110 -6.44 -1.47 7.46
N LYS A 111 -7.54 -0.72 7.42
CA LYS A 111 -7.78 0.37 6.48
C LYS A 111 -7.13 1.66 6.94
N SER A 112 -6.74 2.45 5.95
CA SER A 112 -6.48 3.86 6.16
C SER A 112 -7.79 4.64 6.39
N MET A 113 -7.66 5.85 6.92
CA MET A 113 -8.75 6.82 7.03
C MET A 113 -9.04 7.51 5.68
N SER A 114 -8.42 7.04 4.59
CA SER A 114 -8.67 7.47 3.22
C SER A 114 -10.14 7.31 2.85
N SER A 115 -10.69 8.30 2.13
CA SER A 115 -12.01 8.18 1.50
C SER A 115 -12.03 7.19 0.33
N PHE A 116 -10.86 6.78 -0.18
CA PHE A 116 -10.73 5.78 -1.25
C PHE A 116 -10.85 4.32 -0.76
N GLY A 117 -10.97 4.09 0.54
CA GLY A 117 -11.22 2.76 1.11
C GLY A 117 -10.03 1.80 1.05
N GLU A 118 -8.81 2.35 1.02
CA GLU A 118 -7.55 1.62 0.85
C GLU A 118 -7.06 0.98 2.16
N PHE A 119 -6.46 -0.20 2.06
CA PHE A 119 -5.70 -0.77 3.15
C PHE A 119 -4.40 0.02 3.39
N ILE A 120 -3.96 0.10 4.64
CA ILE A 120 -2.81 0.95 5.00
C ILE A 120 -1.49 0.43 4.43
N ASP A 121 -1.35 -0.88 4.25
CA ASP A 121 -0.19 -1.49 3.60
C ASP A 121 -0.05 -1.04 2.15
N ASP A 122 -1.13 -0.94 1.38
CA ASP A 122 -1.10 -0.40 0.01
C ASP A 122 -0.56 1.05 -0.01
N VAL A 123 -0.99 1.88 0.93
CA VAL A 123 -0.53 3.28 1.05
C VAL A 123 0.97 3.33 1.33
N ILE A 124 1.42 2.59 2.35
CA ILE A 124 2.84 2.52 2.76
C ILE A 124 3.70 1.99 1.60
N ASN A 125 3.28 0.90 0.96
CA ASN A 125 3.99 0.28 -0.15
C ASN A 125 4.18 1.24 -1.32
N LEU A 126 3.15 2.03 -1.65
CA LEU A 126 3.20 3.02 -2.72
C LEU A 126 4.13 4.19 -2.38
N ASP A 127 4.13 4.65 -1.13
CA ASP A 127 5.05 5.72 -0.70
C ASP A 127 6.51 5.28 -0.76
N VAL A 128 6.78 4.03 -0.34
CA VAL A 128 8.12 3.45 -0.43
C VAL A 128 8.55 3.32 -1.90
N LEU A 129 7.66 2.87 -2.80
CA LEU A 129 7.94 2.84 -4.25
C LEU A 129 8.28 4.23 -4.79
N LYS A 130 7.47 5.25 -4.49
CA LYS A 130 7.70 6.62 -4.94
C LYS A 130 9.04 7.17 -4.46
N ASN A 131 9.38 6.93 -3.19
CA ASN A 131 10.65 7.35 -2.63
C ASN A 131 11.84 6.71 -3.38
N TYR A 132 11.78 5.40 -3.64
CA TYR A 132 12.82 4.73 -4.41
C TYR A 132 12.92 5.22 -5.85
N LEU A 133 11.79 5.45 -6.53
CA LEU A 133 11.80 6.02 -7.89
C LEU A 133 12.45 7.41 -7.91
N GLN A 134 12.16 8.24 -6.90
CA GLN A 134 12.75 9.57 -6.76
C GLN A 134 14.26 9.49 -6.52
N VAL A 135 14.71 8.64 -5.59
CA VAL A 135 16.12 8.46 -5.25
C VAL A 135 16.91 7.87 -6.41
N ASP A 136 16.43 6.79 -7.01
CA ASP A 136 17.11 6.09 -8.11
C ASP A 136 17.17 7.00 -9.36
N GLY A 137 16.08 7.71 -9.67
CA GLY A 137 16.06 8.70 -10.74
C GLY A 137 17.00 9.89 -10.49
N TYR A 138 17.04 10.41 -9.26
CA TYR A 138 18.00 11.45 -8.87
C TYR A 138 19.45 10.96 -9.02
N ASN A 139 19.75 9.75 -8.55
CA ASN A 139 21.10 9.17 -8.63
C ASN A 139 21.54 8.94 -10.08
N TYR A 140 20.62 8.61 -11.00
CA TYR A 140 20.95 8.53 -12.42
C TYR A 140 21.46 9.87 -12.97
N ILE A 141 20.82 10.97 -12.57
CA ILE A 141 21.11 12.33 -13.05
C ILE A 141 22.35 12.91 -12.36
N ALA A 142 22.41 12.85 -11.03
CA ALA A 142 23.39 13.56 -10.22
C ALA A 142 24.57 12.69 -9.75
N GLY A 143 24.38 11.36 -9.68
CA GLY A 143 25.40 10.42 -9.20
C GLY A 143 26.38 9.92 -10.26
N ALA A 144 26.22 10.34 -11.52
CA ALA A 144 27.09 9.92 -12.61
C ALA A 144 28.39 10.73 -12.66
N GLY A 145 29.54 10.06 -12.68
CA GLY A 145 30.85 10.71 -12.91
C GLY A 145 31.06 11.21 -14.35
N THR A 146 30.10 10.95 -15.24
CA THR A 146 30.11 11.36 -16.64
C THR A 146 28.79 12.01 -17.03
N LYS A 147 28.80 12.84 -18.07
CA LYS A 147 27.63 13.56 -18.57
C LYS A 147 26.50 12.60 -18.96
N ARG A 148 25.28 12.86 -18.46
CA ARG A 148 24.04 12.32 -19.03
C ARG A 148 23.54 13.26 -20.12
N PRO A 149 23.57 12.85 -21.41
CA PRO A 149 23.11 13.72 -22.47
C PRO A 149 21.60 13.93 -22.40
N LEU A 150 21.13 15.11 -22.79
CA LEU A 150 19.70 15.38 -22.97
C LEU A 150 19.30 14.99 -24.39
N ASP A 151 19.36 13.69 -24.66
CA ASP A 151 19.04 13.05 -25.93
C ASP A 151 18.35 11.70 -25.67
N PRO A 152 17.87 10.99 -26.72
CA PRO A 152 17.17 9.73 -26.51
C PRO A 152 17.98 8.69 -25.74
N ARG A 153 19.31 8.67 -25.89
CA ARG A 153 20.17 7.73 -25.17
C ARG A 153 20.22 8.03 -23.67
N GLY A 154 20.32 9.31 -23.31
CA GLY A 154 20.29 9.71 -21.91
C GLY A 154 18.91 9.54 -21.28
N TYR A 155 17.83 9.79 -22.02
CA TYR A 155 16.49 9.56 -21.48
C TYR A 155 16.19 8.06 -21.34
N ALA A 156 16.59 7.23 -22.30
CA ALA A 156 16.50 5.78 -22.21
C ALA A 156 17.16 5.25 -20.93
N GLY A 157 18.37 5.72 -20.59
CA GLY A 157 19.04 5.28 -19.37
C GLY A 157 18.29 5.67 -18.08
N LEU A 158 17.57 6.81 -18.06
CA LEU A 158 16.69 7.16 -16.94
C LEU A 158 15.51 6.20 -16.85
N LEU A 159 14.87 5.89 -17.99
CA LEU A 159 13.76 4.94 -18.05
C LEU A 159 14.19 3.55 -17.60
N ASP A 160 15.38 3.08 -17.99
CA ASP A 160 15.94 1.79 -17.58
C ASP A 160 16.12 1.71 -16.06
N VAL A 161 16.66 2.77 -15.43
CA VAL A 161 16.84 2.83 -13.97
C VAL A 161 15.49 2.77 -13.25
N LEU A 162 14.52 3.57 -13.70
CA LEU A 162 13.17 3.57 -13.10
C LEU A 162 12.46 2.22 -13.30
N GLY A 163 12.63 1.59 -14.47
CA GLY A 163 12.13 0.25 -14.75
C GLY A 163 12.75 -0.82 -13.86
N ALA A 164 14.05 -0.74 -13.59
CA ALA A 164 14.72 -1.62 -12.64
C ALA A 164 14.17 -1.44 -11.22
N THR A 165 13.89 -0.20 -10.81
CA THR A 165 13.22 0.09 -9.53
C THR A 165 11.83 -0.54 -9.48
N CYS A 166 10.99 -0.36 -10.51
CA CYS A 166 9.67 -1.00 -10.55
C CYS A 166 9.77 -2.53 -10.52
N LYS A 167 10.71 -3.12 -11.27
CA LYS A 167 10.94 -4.57 -11.28
C LYS A 167 11.32 -5.11 -9.90
N LYS A 168 12.12 -4.38 -9.13
CA LYS A 168 12.41 -4.71 -7.72
C LYS A 168 11.15 -4.73 -6.85
N PHE A 169 10.20 -3.83 -7.10
CA PHE A 169 8.92 -3.81 -6.37
C PHE A 169 7.92 -4.88 -6.82
N PHE A 170 8.08 -5.41 -8.02
CA PHE A 170 7.44 -6.68 -8.39
C PHE A 170 8.04 -7.84 -7.59
N ASP A 171 9.38 -7.92 -7.52
CA ASP A 171 10.07 -9.04 -6.85
C ASP A 171 9.84 -9.07 -5.33
N ASN A 172 9.70 -7.90 -4.70
CA ASN A 172 9.38 -7.79 -3.27
C ASN A 172 7.89 -8.02 -2.95
N GLY A 173 7.03 -8.12 -3.95
CA GLY A 173 5.60 -8.45 -3.81
C GLY A 173 4.65 -7.25 -3.72
N VAL A 174 5.14 -6.01 -3.88
CA VAL A 174 4.26 -4.82 -3.92
C VAL A 174 3.49 -4.73 -5.24
N LEU A 175 4.18 -4.96 -6.37
CA LEU A 175 3.58 -4.98 -7.70
C LEU A 175 3.25 -6.40 -8.11
N GLY A 176 2.15 -6.56 -8.87
CA GLY A 176 1.69 -7.85 -9.33
C GLY A 176 1.26 -7.81 -10.78
N THR A 177 1.31 -8.95 -11.46
CA THR A 177 0.81 -9.07 -12.82
C THR A 177 -0.67 -8.70 -12.87
N GLY A 178 -1.05 -7.87 -13.83
CA GLY A 178 -2.44 -7.51 -14.03
C GLY A 178 -2.67 -6.78 -15.34
N THR A 179 -3.92 -6.38 -15.57
CA THR A 179 -4.31 -5.70 -16.79
C THR A 179 -4.44 -4.19 -16.57
N TYR A 180 -4.29 -3.43 -17.65
CA TYR A 180 -4.52 -2.00 -17.69
C TYR A 180 -5.14 -1.60 -19.02
N ILE A 181 -5.91 -0.51 -19.00
CA ILE A 181 -6.41 0.12 -20.22
C ILE A 181 -5.33 1.11 -20.66
N ASP A 182 -4.74 0.87 -21.82
CA ASP A 182 -3.73 1.77 -22.37
C ASP A 182 -4.37 3.12 -22.72
N PRO A 183 -3.87 4.25 -22.18
CA PRO A 183 -4.47 5.55 -22.40
C PRO A 183 -4.34 6.04 -23.84
N MET A 184 -3.47 5.44 -24.66
CA MET A 184 -3.21 5.86 -26.04
C MET A 184 -4.23 5.27 -27.02
N ASP A 185 -4.59 4.00 -26.85
CA ASP A 185 -5.48 3.27 -27.77
C ASP A 185 -6.75 2.72 -27.13
N GLY A 186 -6.88 2.82 -25.80
CA GLY A 186 -8.04 2.32 -25.04
C GLY A 186 -8.10 0.80 -24.95
N VAL A 187 -7.05 0.08 -25.34
CA VAL A 187 -7.03 -1.38 -25.37
C VAL A 187 -6.52 -1.92 -24.03
N THR A 188 -7.19 -2.97 -23.53
CA THR A 188 -6.72 -3.71 -22.36
C THR A 188 -5.45 -4.50 -22.69
N LYS A 189 -4.37 -4.22 -21.98
CA LYS A 189 -3.06 -4.88 -22.11
C LYS A 189 -2.63 -5.48 -20.78
N VAL A 190 -1.64 -6.36 -20.83
CA VAL A 190 -1.07 -7.01 -19.64
C VAL A 190 0.20 -6.28 -19.23
N ALA A 191 0.34 -6.02 -17.93
CA ALA A 191 1.57 -5.58 -17.29
C ALA A 191 2.19 -6.80 -16.59
N ASP A 192 3.04 -7.55 -17.29
CA ASP A 192 3.58 -8.83 -16.80
C ASP A 192 4.30 -8.70 -15.44
N TYR A 193 5.04 -7.61 -15.27
CA TYR A 193 5.75 -7.29 -14.02
C TYR A 193 5.02 -6.26 -13.16
N GLY A 194 3.72 -6.03 -13.40
CA GLY A 194 2.94 -5.06 -12.65
C GLY A 194 3.33 -3.60 -12.87
N PHE A 195 4.05 -3.30 -13.95
CA PHE A 195 4.28 -1.91 -14.40
C PHE A 195 4.44 -1.81 -15.91
N VAL A 196 4.19 -0.60 -16.44
CA VAL A 196 4.49 -0.20 -17.82
C VAL A 196 5.02 1.22 -17.82
N ILE A 197 6.19 1.43 -18.42
CA ILE A 197 6.72 2.77 -18.69
C ILE A 197 6.07 3.26 -19.98
N MET A 198 5.26 4.32 -19.87
CA MET A 198 4.50 4.87 -21.00
C MET A 198 5.33 5.87 -21.82
N SER A 199 6.31 6.48 -21.18
CA SER A 199 7.26 7.39 -21.84
C SER A 199 8.24 6.64 -22.72
N LYS A 200 8.72 7.30 -23.77
CA LYS A 200 9.66 6.77 -24.75
C LYS A 200 10.92 7.62 -24.81
N PRO A 201 12.09 7.04 -25.14
CA PRO A 201 13.33 7.79 -25.33
C PRO A 201 13.18 9.03 -26.23
N GLU A 202 12.35 8.95 -27.27
CA GLU A 202 12.13 10.00 -28.26
C GLU A 202 11.37 11.22 -27.71
N ASP A 203 10.69 11.10 -26.56
CA ASP A 203 9.94 12.20 -25.95
C ASP A 203 10.83 13.41 -25.63
N VAL A 204 12.12 13.18 -25.40
CA VAL A 204 13.12 14.23 -25.17
C VAL A 204 13.29 15.16 -26.38
N LEU A 205 12.96 14.70 -27.60
CA LEU A 205 13.06 15.51 -28.82
C LEU A 205 11.97 16.59 -28.85
N ASN A 206 10.82 16.32 -28.23
CA ASN A 206 9.63 17.18 -28.18
C ASN A 206 9.70 18.27 -27.09
N LEU A 207 10.82 18.36 -26.35
CA LEU A 207 10.99 19.39 -25.33
C LEU A 207 10.94 20.81 -25.90
N SER A 208 10.33 21.72 -25.14
CA SER A 208 10.31 23.15 -25.44
C SER A 208 11.73 23.73 -25.41
N VAL A 209 11.95 24.88 -26.08
CA VAL A 209 13.24 25.60 -26.02
C VAL A 209 13.59 25.97 -24.57
N ALA A 210 12.58 26.33 -23.77
CA ALA A 210 12.76 26.66 -22.37
C ALA A 210 13.23 25.44 -21.55
N ASP A 211 12.62 24.27 -21.74
CA ASP A 211 12.99 23.05 -21.02
C ASP A 211 14.36 22.50 -21.46
N LYS A 212 14.69 22.60 -22.75
CA LYS A 212 16.03 22.28 -23.27
C LYS A 212 17.10 23.18 -22.64
N ARG A 213 16.85 24.48 -22.54
CA ARG A 213 17.75 25.44 -21.86
C ARG A 213 17.87 25.16 -20.37
N ALA A 214 16.77 24.77 -19.72
CA ALA A 214 16.73 24.37 -18.32
C ALA A 214 17.27 22.94 -18.07
N ARG A 215 17.65 22.21 -19.13
CA ARG A 215 18.19 20.85 -19.09
C ARG A 215 17.28 19.85 -18.37
N LYS A 216 15.97 19.99 -18.57
CA LYS A 216 14.97 19.10 -17.97
C LYS A 216 14.72 17.90 -18.89
N PHE A 217 14.79 16.70 -18.33
CA PHE A 217 14.16 15.54 -18.97
C PHE A 217 12.64 15.74 -19.07
N PRO A 218 11.97 15.13 -20.06
CA PRO A 218 10.52 15.17 -20.15
C PRO A 218 9.87 14.47 -18.95
N LEU A 219 8.57 14.73 -18.75
CA LEU A 219 7.79 14.03 -17.72
C LEU A 219 7.80 12.52 -18.00
N THR A 220 8.26 11.74 -17.03
CA THR A 220 8.17 10.28 -17.09
C THR A 220 6.84 9.81 -16.54
N THR A 221 6.08 9.06 -17.33
CA THR A 221 4.81 8.44 -16.93
C THR A 221 5.00 6.93 -16.80
N ILE A 222 4.69 6.40 -15.62
CA ILE A 222 4.75 4.97 -15.31
C ILE A 222 3.39 4.56 -14.76
N TYR A 223 2.81 3.54 -15.38
CA TYR A 223 1.63 2.86 -14.86
C TYR A 223 2.07 1.68 -14.00
N VAL A 224 1.42 1.48 -12.85
CA VAL A 224 1.72 0.39 -11.93
C VAL A 224 0.45 -0.33 -11.49
N VAL A 225 0.56 -1.65 -11.30
CA VAL A 225 -0.49 -2.53 -10.78
C VAL A 225 -0.02 -3.07 -9.44
N LEU A 226 -0.74 -2.71 -8.37
CA LEU A 226 -0.50 -3.28 -7.04
C LEU A 226 -0.93 -4.75 -7.03
N ALA A 227 -0.11 -5.62 -6.45
CA ALA A 227 -0.45 -7.04 -6.30
C ALA A 227 -1.66 -7.21 -5.37
N ARG A 228 -1.69 -6.40 -4.29
CA ARG A 228 -2.64 -6.45 -3.17
C ARG A 228 -2.68 -7.82 -2.48
N ALA A 229 -3.22 -7.87 -1.27
CA ALA A 229 -3.46 -9.13 -0.58
C ALA A 229 -4.88 -9.64 -0.82
N GLY A 230 -5.01 -10.95 -1.02
CA GLY A 230 -6.29 -11.64 -1.02
C GLY A 230 -6.77 -11.87 0.42
N HIS A 231 -7.95 -11.35 0.77
CA HIS A 231 -8.49 -11.44 2.13
C HIS A 231 -9.71 -12.38 2.26
N VAL A 232 -10.32 -12.78 1.14
CA VAL A 232 -11.51 -13.65 1.11
C VAL A 232 -11.39 -14.62 -0.07
N ALA A 233 -11.83 -15.87 0.14
CA ALA A 233 -11.93 -16.88 -0.92
C ALA A 233 -13.27 -17.61 -0.80
N GLU A 234 -13.95 -17.81 -1.92
CA GLU A 234 -15.12 -18.68 -2.04
C GLU A 234 -14.72 -19.96 -2.78
N ILE A 235 -15.09 -21.11 -2.23
CA ILE A 235 -14.71 -22.42 -2.78
C ILE A 235 -15.98 -23.13 -3.22
N ASN A 236 -16.05 -23.44 -4.51
CA ASN A 236 -17.11 -24.26 -5.08
C ASN A 236 -16.50 -25.60 -5.54
N VAL A 237 -17.15 -26.70 -5.16
CA VAL A 237 -16.75 -28.07 -5.53
C VAL A 237 -17.93 -28.73 -6.24
N ASN A 238 -17.73 -29.11 -7.50
CA ASN A 238 -18.69 -29.91 -8.25
C ASN A 238 -18.24 -31.37 -8.23
N VAL A 239 -19.21 -32.28 -8.10
CA VAL A 239 -19.00 -33.73 -8.21
C VAL A 239 -19.76 -34.24 -9.43
N GLU A 240 -19.23 -35.28 -10.07
CA GLU A 240 -19.92 -36.01 -11.14
C GLU A 240 -21.07 -36.88 -10.59
#